data_AF-A0A8S8YZI0-F1
#
_entry.id   AF-A0A8S8YZI0-F1
#
_cell.length_a   1.000
_cell.length_b   1.000
_cell.length_c   1.000
_cell.angle_alpha   90.00
_cell.angle_beta   90.00
_cell.angle_gamma   90.00
#
_symmetry.space_group_name_H-M   'P 1'
#
loop_
_entity.id
_entity.type
_entity.pdbx_description
1 polymer ?
#
loop_
_entity_poly.entity_id
_entity_poly.type
_entity_poly.pdbx_seq_one_letter_code
_entity_poly.pdbx_strand_id
1 'polypeptide(L)'
;MIIDRLIRRHGAEDWVQIIQTPWAELAAEAATWSAANASLPDSAGTSSLPLPQDLIIIDAPEAERAATAATAFELLSPGGVMLVQEPEVPTGDVGLPSSPSRITPAQRKVESFNAWIEFAKQVSESHSLGFVELTGGTLVVVRRA
;
A
#
# COMPACT_ATOMS: atom_id res chain seq x y z
N MET A 1 12.62 -18.47 5.79
CA MET A 1 12.48 -17.59 4.61
C MET A 1 13.78 -16.81 4.38
N ILE A 2 13.98 -16.11 3.25
CA ILE A 2 15.20 -15.28 3.04
C ILE A 2 15.26 -14.12 4.05
N ILE A 3 14.12 -13.55 4.43
CA ILE A 3 14.05 -12.45 5.41
C ILE A 3 14.50 -12.92 6.81
N ASP A 4 14.07 -14.09 7.29
CA ASP A 4 14.55 -14.64 8.58
C ASP A 4 16.07 -14.76 8.64
N ARG A 5 16.70 -15.12 7.50
CA ARG A 5 18.15 -15.22 7.40
C ARG A 5 18.80 -13.84 7.49
N LEU A 6 18.19 -12.80 6.90
CA LEU A 6 18.66 -11.43 7.00
C LEU A 6 18.52 -10.89 8.43
N ILE A 7 17.39 -11.15 9.10
CA ILE A 7 17.16 -10.74 10.50
C ILE A 7 18.28 -11.29 11.39
N ARG A 8 18.50 -12.60 11.35
CA ARG A 8 19.53 -13.26 12.16
C ARG A 8 20.94 -12.81 11.82
N ARG A 9 21.22 -12.59 10.53
CA ARG A 9 22.54 -12.11 10.07
C ARG A 9 22.88 -10.73 10.64
N HIS A 10 21.88 -9.89 10.82
CA HIS A 10 22.05 -8.51 11.27
C HIS A 10 21.71 -8.30 12.75
N GLY A 11 21.38 -9.35 13.52
CA GLY A 11 21.02 -9.25 14.93
C GLY A 11 19.77 -8.39 15.14
N ALA A 12 18.80 -8.52 14.23
CA ALA A 12 17.65 -7.63 14.14
C ALA A 12 16.39 -8.16 14.84
N GLU A 13 16.51 -9.26 15.59
CA GLU A 13 15.38 -9.97 16.20
C GLU A 13 14.57 -9.09 17.16
N ASP A 14 15.21 -8.13 17.82
CA ASP A 14 14.57 -7.29 18.86
C ASP A 14 13.78 -6.10 18.28
N TRP A 15 13.98 -5.76 17.00
CA TRP A 15 13.36 -4.59 16.37
C TRP A 15 12.70 -4.87 15.01
N VAL A 16 12.74 -6.12 14.53
CA VAL A 16 12.02 -6.55 13.32
C VAL A 16 10.90 -7.52 13.68
N GLN A 17 9.71 -7.24 13.16
CA GLN A 17 8.56 -8.13 13.25
C GLN A 17 8.17 -8.62 11.85
N ILE A 18 7.93 -9.92 11.70
CA ILE A 18 7.34 -10.51 10.49
C ILE A 18 5.87 -10.80 10.77
N ILE A 19 4.98 -10.25 9.95
CA ILE A 19 3.54 -10.50 10.01
C ILE A 19 3.15 -11.28 8.75
N GLN A 20 2.53 -12.45 8.91
CA GLN A 20 2.13 -13.32 7.80
C GLN A 20 0.63 -13.22 7.47
N THR A 21 -0.02 -12.16 7.92
CA THR A 21 -1.44 -11.87 7.69
C THR A 21 -1.66 -11.22 6.32
N PRO A 22 -2.72 -11.57 5.56
CA PRO A 22 -3.07 -10.88 4.34
C PRO A 22 -3.21 -9.36 4.56
N TRP A 23 -2.67 -8.56 3.64
CA TRP A 23 -2.63 -7.10 3.79
C TRP A 23 -4.00 -6.49 4.05
N ALA A 24 -5.04 -6.92 3.33
CA ALA A 24 -6.39 -6.40 3.50
C ALA A 24 -6.95 -6.61 4.91
N GLU A 25 -6.64 -7.75 5.53
CA GLU A 25 -7.05 -8.06 6.91
C GLU A 25 -6.27 -7.20 7.91
N LEU A 26 -4.95 -7.12 7.74
CA LEU A 26 -4.06 -6.35 8.61
C LEU A 26 -4.38 -4.85 8.56
N ALA A 27 -4.59 -4.29 7.37
CA ALA A 27 -4.92 -2.89 7.18
C ALA A 27 -6.30 -2.56 7.76
N ALA A 28 -7.29 -3.45 7.61
CA ALA A 28 -8.60 -3.27 8.20
C ALA A 28 -8.56 -3.30 9.74
N GLU A 29 -7.80 -4.23 10.33
CA GLU A 29 -7.54 -4.27 11.78
C GLU A 29 -6.89 -2.97 12.25
N ALA A 30 -5.81 -2.54 11.60
CA ALA A 30 -5.07 -1.33 11.93
C ALA A 30 -5.95 -0.07 11.85
N ALA A 31 -6.72 0.08 10.76
CA ALA A 31 -7.64 1.20 10.59
C ALA A 31 -8.74 1.21 11.66
N THR A 32 -9.33 0.04 11.96
CA THR A 32 -10.35 -0.11 13.01
C THR A 32 -9.80 0.28 14.37
N TRP A 33 -8.58 -0.17 14.69
CA TRP A 33 -7.91 0.16 15.93
C TRP A 33 -7.63 1.66 16.03
N SER A 34 -7.11 2.27 14.97
CA SER A 34 -6.83 3.71 14.92
C SER A 34 -8.10 4.55 15.15
N ALA A 35 -9.23 4.15 14.55
CA ALA A 35 -10.51 4.82 14.73
C ALA A 35 -11.08 4.65 16.16
N ALA A 36 -10.96 3.45 16.74
CA ALA A 36 -11.41 3.18 18.10
C ALA A 36 -10.58 3.95 19.14
N ASN A 37 -9.26 4.04 18.96
CA ASN A 37 -8.37 4.75 19.87
C ASN A 37 -8.46 6.26 19.82
N ALA A 38 -8.87 6.82 18.68
CA ALA A 38 -9.27 8.23 18.63
C ALA A 38 -10.41 8.55 19.60
N SER A 39 -11.21 7.54 20.00
CA SER A 39 -12.37 7.69 20.88
C SER A 39 -12.14 7.22 22.32
N LEU A 40 -11.28 6.21 22.57
CA LEU A 40 -11.08 5.59 23.88
C LEU A 40 -9.61 5.11 24.10
N PRO A 41 -8.68 6.00 24.50
CA PRO A 41 -7.25 5.69 24.60
C PRO A 41 -6.88 4.64 25.68
N ASP A 42 -7.65 4.58 26.77
CA ASP A 42 -7.27 3.80 27.97
C ASP A 42 -7.70 2.31 27.92
N SER A 43 -8.45 1.90 26.90
CA SER A 43 -9.10 0.57 26.85
C SER A 43 -8.65 -0.33 25.70
N ALA A 44 -7.82 0.16 24.79
CA ALA A 44 -7.49 -0.60 23.59
C ALA A 44 -6.37 -1.60 23.82
N GLY A 45 -6.58 -2.83 23.34
CA GLY A 45 -5.53 -3.83 23.22
C GLY A 45 -4.41 -3.38 22.28
N THR A 46 -3.35 -4.18 22.18
CA THR A 46 -2.22 -3.91 21.28
C THR A 46 -2.60 -4.20 19.82
N SER A 47 -2.40 -3.24 18.91
CA SER A 47 -2.52 -3.50 17.47
C SER A 47 -1.38 -4.40 17.00
N SER A 48 -1.65 -5.27 16.03
CA SER A 48 -0.63 -6.10 15.40
C SER A 48 0.42 -5.29 14.63
N LEU A 49 0.03 -4.10 14.13
CA LEU A 49 0.90 -3.16 13.42
C LEU A 49 1.14 -1.94 14.31
N PRO A 50 2.39 -1.51 14.56
CA PRO A 50 2.63 -0.26 15.27
C PRO A 50 2.05 0.90 14.44
N LEU A 51 1.25 1.78 15.03
CA LEU A 51 0.63 2.90 14.31
C LEU A 51 0.92 4.23 15.02
N PRO A 52 1.04 5.35 14.28
CA PRO A 52 1.08 5.44 12.80
C PRO A 52 2.45 5.04 12.22
N GLN A 53 2.54 4.88 10.90
CA GLN A 53 3.76 4.48 10.18
C GLN A 53 4.48 5.68 9.54
N ASP A 54 5.79 5.82 9.76
CA ASP A 54 6.57 6.92 9.15
C ASP A 54 7.07 6.61 7.73
N LEU A 55 7.24 5.32 7.41
CA LEU A 55 7.67 4.87 6.10
C LEU A 55 6.94 3.58 5.72
N ILE A 56 6.34 3.55 4.53
CA ILE A 56 5.76 2.34 3.95
C ILE A 56 6.39 2.07 2.58
N ILE A 57 6.80 0.83 2.34
CA ILE A 57 7.32 0.36 1.05
C ILE A 57 6.39 -0.74 0.55
N ILE A 58 5.82 -0.54 -0.64
CA ILE A 58 4.87 -1.49 -1.25
C ILE A 58 5.59 -2.30 -2.32
N ASP A 59 5.83 -3.57 -2.00
CA ASP A 59 6.30 -4.59 -2.96
C ASP A 59 5.20 -5.64 -3.16
N ALA A 60 4.14 -5.22 -3.84
CA ALA A 60 2.98 -6.05 -4.15
C ALA A 60 2.87 -6.33 -5.66
N PRO A 61 2.15 -7.40 -6.07
CA PRO A 61 1.82 -7.63 -7.47
C PRO A 61 1.15 -6.40 -8.08
N GLU A 62 1.48 -6.07 -9.34
CA GLU A 62 1.02 -4.86 -10.04
C GLU A 62 -0.49 -4.61 -9.88
N ALA A 63 -1.31 -5.66 -10.06
CA ALA A 63 -2.76 -5.57 -9.97
C ALA A 63 -3.27 -5.10 -8.60
N GLU A 64 -2.50 -5.32 -7.53
CA GLU A 64 -2.87 -5.04 -6.14
C GLU A 64 -2.26 -3.74 -5.62
N ARG A 65 -1.26 -3.17 -6.32
CA ARG A 65 -0.51 -1.99 -5.84
C ARG A 65 -1.39 -0.80 -5.56
N ALA A 66 -2.36 -0.51 -6.45
CA ALA A 66 -3.25 0.64 -6.29
C ALA A 66 -4.11 0.53 -5.00
N ALA A 67 -4.77 -0.61 -4.81
CA ALA A 67 -5.59 -0.85 -3.61
C ALA A 67 -4.74 -0.90 -2.33
N THR A 68 -3.53 -1.49 -2.43
CA THR A 68 -2.57 -1.53 -1.31
C THR A 68 -2.11 -0.12 -0.95
N ALA A 69 -1.78 0.72 -1.93
CA ALA A 69 -1.36 2.11 -1.73
C ALA A 69 -2.46 2.96 -1.08
N ALA A 70 -3.70 2.82 -1.53
CA ALA A 70 -4.83 3.56 -0.97
C ALA A 70 -5.04 3.23 0.52
N THR A 71 -5.02 1.95 0.89
CA THR A 71 -5.20 1.52 2.29
C THR A 71 -3.97 1.80 3.16
N ALA A 72 -2.76 1.68 2.61
CA ALA A 72 -1.52 1.99 3.30
C ALA A 72 -1.38 3.49 3.60
N PHE A 73 -1.80 4.34 2.67
CA PHE A 73 -1.71 5.79 2.82
C PHE A 73 -2.43 6.30 4.08
N GLU A 74 -3.59 5.71 4.41
CA GLU A 74 -4.36 6.05 5.60
C GLU A 74 -3.61 5.74 6.91
N LEU A 75 -2.68 4.79 6.88
CA LEU A 75 -1.89 4.37 8.04
C LEU A 75 -0.61 5.20 8.26
N LEU A 76 -0.26 6.08 7.31
CA LEU A 76 0.92 6.95 7.42
C LEU A 76 0.76 8.02 8.49
N SER A 77 1.83 8.36 9.20
CA SER A 77 1.91 9.53 10.05
C SER A 77 1.90 10.82 9.20
N PRO A 78 1.47 11.98 9.75
CA PRO A 78 1.72 13.28 9.12
C PRO A 78 3.22 13.47 8.87
N GLY A 79 3.60 13.82 7.65
CA GLY A 79 5.00 13.89 7.20
C GLY A 79 5.61 12.55 6.78
N GLY A 80 4.94 11.42 7.04
CA GLY A 80 5.36 10.08 6.64
C GLY A 80 5.39 9.90 5.13
N VAL A 81 6.19 8.92 4.68
CA VAL A 81 6.48 8.67 3.26
C VAL A 81 6.03 7.28 2.85
N MET A 82 5.38 7.16 1.69
CA MET A 82 5.11 5.89 1.03
C MET A 82 5.84 5.80 -0.30
N LEU A 83 6.44 4.65 -0.54
CA LEU A 83 7.15 4.28 -1.75
C LEU A 83 6.41 3.13 -2.44
N VAL A 84 6.02 3.35 -3.69
CA VAL A 84 5.32 2.35 -4.51
C VAL A 84 5.71 2.51 -5.97
N GLN A 85 5.91 1.39 -6.66
CA GLN A 85 6.19 1.42 -8.10
C GLN A 85 4.90 1.69 -8.87
N GLU A 86 4.96 2.64 -9.80
CA GLU A 86 3.86 2.94 -10.73
C GLU A 86 3.48 1.66 -11.51
N PRO A 87 2.18 1.34 -11.64
CA PRO A 87 1.73 0.27 -12.52
C PRO A 87 2.03 0.61 -13.99
N GLU A 88 2.33 -0.41 -14.80
CA GLU A 88 2.53 -0.22 -16.22
C GLU A 88 1.26 0.30 -16.90
N VAL A 89 1.43 1.24 -17.84
CA VAL A 89 0.31 1.74 -18.64
C VAL A 89 -0.20 0.60 -19.53
N PRO A 90 -1.48 0.20 -19.41
CA PRO A 90 -2.03 -0.86 -20.25
C PRO A 90 -2.00 -0.44 -21.72
N THR A 91 -1.35 -1.25 -22.56
CA THR A 91 -1.34 -1.04 -24.01
C THR A 91 -2.26 -2.04 -24.70
N GLY A 92 -3.23 -1.55 -25.47
CA GLY A 92 -4.14 -2.36 -26.29
C GLY A 92 -5.61 -2.25 -25.89
N ASP A 93 -6.51 -2.50 -26.84
CA ASP A 93 -7.94 -2.61 -26.59
C ASP A 93 -8.24 -3.95 -25.90
N VAL A 94 -8.77 -3.88 -24.68
CA VAL A 94 -9.07 -5.06 -23.84
C VAL A 94 -10.52 -5.51 -23.97
N GLY A 95 -11.34 -4.81 -24.76
CA GLY A 95 -12.78 -5.03 -24.90
C GLY A 95 -13.55 -4.77 -23.60
N LEU A 96 -14.88 -4.64 -23.71
CA LEU A 96 -15.74 -4.52 -22.54
C LEU A 96 -15.90 -5.88 -21.84
N PRO A 97 -16.03 -5.91 -20.50
CA PRO A 97 -16.31 -7.15 -19.78
C PRO A 97 -17.63 -7.75 -20.27
N SER A 98 -17.60 -9.02 -20.66
CA SER A 98 -18.79 -9.76 -21.10
C SER A 98 -19.75 -10.07 -19.93
N SER A 99 -19.25 -10.02 -18.69
CA SER A 99 -20.01 -10.10 -17.45
C SER A 99 -19.14 -9.63 -16.27
N PRO A 100 -19.70 -9.01 -15.22
CA PRO A 100 -18.94 -8.61 -14.02
C PRO A 100 -18.24 -9.77 -13.30
N SER A 101 -18.65 -11.03 -13.53
CA SER A 101 -18.03 -12.21 -12.92
C SER A 101 -16.86 -12.80 -13.74
N ARG A 102 -16.54 -12.25 -14.92
CA ARG A 102 -15.52 -12.82 -15.82
C ARG A 102 -14.64 -11.74 -16.43
N ILE A 103 -13.83 -11.13 -15.58
CA ILE A 103 -12.85 -10.11 -15.97
C ILE A 103 -11.57 -10.81 -16.48
N THR A 104 -11.07 -10.40 -17.64
CA THR A 104 -9.82 -10.93 -18.19
C THR A 104 -8.60 -10.36 -17.43
N PRO A 105 -7.42 -11.01 -17.48
CA PRO A 105 -6.20 -10.45 -16.90
C PRO A 105 -5.87 -9.04 -17.43
N ALA A 106 -6.14 -8.78 -18.71
CA ALA A 106 -5.91 -7.47 -19.33
C ALA A 106 -6.88 -6.41 -18.80
N GLN A 107 -8.15 -6.75 -18.60
CA GLN A 107 -9.13 -5.85 -17.99
C GLN A 107 -8.79 -5.54 -16.53
N ARG A 108 -8.28 -6.51 -15.76
CA ARG A 108 -7.79 -6.27 -14.39
C ARG A 108 -6.62 -5.28 -14.34
N LYS A 109 -5.71 -5.32 -15.32
CA LYS A 109 -4.63 -4.31 -15.43
C LYS A 109 -5.21 -2.91 -15.65
N VAL A 110 -6.22 -2.78 -16.51
CA VAL A 110 -6.91 -1.49 -16.74
C VAL A 110 -7.62 -0.98 -15.49
N GLU A 111 -8.34 -1.85 -14.77
CA GLU A 111 -9.00 -1.48 -13.51
C GLU A 111 -7.98 -1.02 -12.46
N SER A 112 -6.88 -1.77 -12.28
CA SER A 112 -5.82 -1.41 -11.35
C SER A 112 -5.14 -0.09 -11.71
N PHE A 113 -4.87 0.14 -13.00
CA PHE A 113 -4.32 1.40 -13.48
C PHE A 113 -5.28 2.59 -13.27
N ASN A 114 -6.58 2.40 -13.51
CA ASN A 114 -7.57 3.45 -13.25
C ASN A 114 -7.67 3.79 -11.76
N ALA A 115 -7.68 2.76 -10.89
CA ALA A 115 -7.64 2.96 -9.44
C ALA A 115 -6.36 3.68 -9.01
N TRP A 116 -5.22 3.39 -9.65
CA TRP A 116 -3.96 4.10 -9.43
C TRP A 116 -4.06 5.59 -9.79
N ILE A 117 -4.64 5.91 -10.95
CA ILE A 117 -4.85 7.30 -11.37
C ILE A 117 -5.77 8.05 -10.41
N GLU A 118 -6.84 7.41 -9.95
CA GLU A 118 -7.75 7.98 -8.95
C GLU A 118 -7.03 8.26 -7.63
N PHE A 119 -6.28 7.30 -7.12
CA PHE A 119 -5.44 7.45 -5.93
C PHE A 119 -4.43 8.60 -6.07
N ALA A 120 -3.68 8.64 -7.17
CA ALA A 120 -2.68 9.69 -7.42
C ALA A 120 -3.31 11.08 -7.48
N LYS A 121 -4.48 11.21 -8.12
CA LYS A 121 -5.26 12.46 -8.15
C LYS A 121 -5.68 12.88 -6.75
N GLN A 122 -6.33 11.99 -6.00
CA GLN A 122 -6.81 12.26 -4.65
C GLN A 122 -5.68 12.74 -3.72
N VAL A 123 -4.54 12.06 -3.76
CA VAL A 123 -3.38 12.44 -2.96
C VAL A 123 -2.82 13.79 -3.41
N SER A 124 -2.69 14.03 -4.71
CA SER A 124 -2.14 15.29 -5.24
C SER A 124 -2.90 16.56 -4.87
N GLU A 125 -4.18 16.45 -4.47
CA GLU A 125 -4.99 17.61 -4.07
C GLU A 125 -4.52 18.24 -2.75
N SER A 126 -3.95 17.45 -1.85
CA SER A 126 -3.62 17.88 -0.48
C SER A 126 -2.26 17.39 0.04
N HIS A 127 -1.56 16.55 -0.74
CA HIS A 127 -0.31 15.91 -0.34
C HIS A 127 0.77 16.09 -1.42
N SER A 128 2.01 15.82 -1.04
CA SER A 128 3.12 15.91 -2.00
C SER A 128 3.35 14.57 -2.67
N LEU A 129 3.49 14.59 -4.00
CA LEU A 129 3.73 13.41 -4.81
C LEU A 129 4.89 13.68 -5.78
N GLY A 130 5.83 12.74 -5.85
CA GLY A 130 7.01 12.81 -6.70
C GLY A 130 7.20 11.53 -7.50
N PHE A 131 7.59 11.66 -8.76
CA PHE A 131 7.87 10.54 -9.66
C PHE A 131 9.38 10.50 -9.95
N VAL A 132 9.99 9.34 -9.80
CA VAL A 132 11.41 9.12 -10.06
C VAL A 132 11.56 7.95 -11.04
N GLU A 133 12.15 8.22 -12.20
CA GLU A 133 12.45 7.19 -13.18
C GLU A 133 13.59 6.28 -12.68
N LEU A 134 13.34 4.97 -12.67
CA LEU A 134 14.33 3.95 -12.36
C LEU A 134 14.44 2.97 -13.54
N THR A 135 15.55 2.25 -13.62
CA THR A 135 15.70 1.17 -14.61
C THR A 135 14.67 0.07 -14.30
N GLY A 136 13.57 0.03 -15.05
CA GLY A 136 12.47 -0.92 -14.85
C GLY A 136 11.11 -0.32 -14.44
N GLY A 137 10.99 1.02 -14.39
CA GLY A 137 9.70 1.70 -14.20
C GLY A 137 9.82 2.99 -13.37
N THR A 138 8.69 3.56 -12.97
CA THR A 138 8.66 4.78 -12.14
C THR A 138 8.44 4.44 -10.68
N LEU A 139 9.27 4.97 -9.78
CA LEU A 139 9.00 4.97 -8.35
C LEU A 139 8.19 6.22 -8.00
N VAL A 140 7.09 6.02 -7.27
CA VAL A 140 6.24 7.10 -6.79
C VAL A 140 6.43 7.27 -5.30
N VAL A 141 6.77 8.49 -4.92
CA VAL A 141 6.98 8.92 -3.55
C VAL A 141 5.80 9.78 -3.14
N VAL A 142 5.07 9.32 -2.14
CA VAL A 142 3.94 10.05 -1.56
C VAL A 142 4.33 10.50 -0.17
N ARG A 143 4.18 11.79 0.14
CA ARG A 143 4.39 12.33 1.49
C ARG A 143 3.06 12.86 2.03
N ARG A 144 2.63 12.31 3.16
CA ARG A 144 1.45 12.81 3.90
C ARG A 144 1.81 14.19 4.50
N ALA A 145 0.87 15.13 4.43
CA ALA A 145 1.05 16.51 4.83
C ALA A 145 0.83 16.66 6.33
#